data_AF-A0A5Q2N706-F1
#
_entry.id   AF-A0A5Q2N706-F1
#
_cell.length_a   1.000
_cell.length_b   1.000
_cell.length_c   1.000
_cell.angle_alpha   90.00
_cell.angle_beta   90.00
_cell.angle_gamma   90.00
#
_symmetry.space_group_name_H-M   'P 1'
#
loop_
_entity.id
_entity.type
_entity.pdbx_description
1 polymer ?
#
loop_
_entity_poly.entity_id
_entity_poly.type
_entity_poly.pdbx_seq_one_letter_code
_entity_poly.pdbx_strand_id
1 'polypeptide(L)' 'MQFSSLEAIKQAVSANLGVTVLSSMVVEEDVIEGRLHIIQVPELMIARSINVIYLKDIALSVPAVAFLGLKNISV' A
#
# COMPACT_ATOMS: atom_id res chain seq x y z
N MET A 1 16.13 -10.59 0.13
CA MET A 1 15.73 -10.79 1.54
C MET A 1 14.22 -10.72 1.61
N GLN A 2 13.60 -11.39 2.59
CA GLN A 2 12.16 -11.30 2.81
C GLN A 2 11.93 -10.72 4.21
N PHE A 3 11.10 -9.68 4.29
CA PHE A 3 10.70 -9.04 5.53
C PHE A 3 9.19 -9.14 5.68
N SER A 4 8.70 -9.21 6.92
CA SER A 4 7.27 -9.35 7.24
C SER A 4 6.55 -8.01 7.44
N SER A 5 7.26 -6.89 7.36
CA SER A 5 6.73 -5.54 7.59
C SER A 5 7.27 -4.57 6.55
N LEU A 6 6.42 -3.62 6.12
CA LEU A 6 6.81 -2.55 5.21
C LEU A 6 7.93 -1.70 5.80
N GLU A 7 7.87 -1.37 7.08
CA GLU A 7 8.87 -0.56 7.77
C GLU A 7 10.23 -1.26 7.78
N ALA A 8 10.28 -2.57 8.00
CA ALA A 8 11.53 -3.32 7.92
C ALA A 8 12.13 -3.29 6.51
N ILE A 9 11.29 -3.38 5.47
CA ILE A 9 11.73 -3.23 4.07
C ILE A 9 12.30 -1.82 3.84
N LYS A 10 11.58 -0.77 4.26
CA LYS A 10 12.02 0.63 4.09
C LYS A 10 13.34 0.90 4.78
N GLN A 11 13.51 0.43 6.03
CA GLN A 11 14.76 0.57 6.77
C GLN A 11 15.92 -0.15 6.09
N ALA A 12 15.72 -1.36 5.57
CA ALA A 12 16.76 -2.09 4.85
C ALA A 12 17.20 -1.36 3.57
N VAL A 13 16.25 -0.78 2.83
CA VAL A 13 16.56 0.01 1.62
C VAL A 13 17.28 1.31 1.98
N SER A 14 16.82 2.06 2.98
CA SER A 14 17.50 3.27 3.47
C SER A 14 18.91 2.99 4.00
N ALA A 15 19.15 1.79 4.52
CA ALA A 15 20.47 1.31 4.93
C ALA A 15 21.34 0.81 3.75
N ASN A 16 20.93 1.05 2.51
CA ASN A 16 21.63 0.64 1.27
C ASN A 16 21.82 -0.89 1.14
N LEU A 17 20.93 -1.69 1.72
CA LEU A 17 20.99 -3.15 1.62
C LEU A 17 20.33 -3.71 0.34
N GLY A 18 19.77 -2.85 -0.51
CA GLY A 18 19.19 -3.22 -1.81
C GLY A 18 18.08 -2.28 -2.28
N VAL A 19 17.29 -2.76 -3.24
CA VAL A 19 16.10 -2.08 -3.80
C VAL A 19 14.85 -2.94 -3.63
N THR A 20 13.68 -2.33 -3.71
CA THR A 20 12.39 -3.00 -3.55
C THR A 20 11.32 -2.37 -4.44
N VAL A 21 10.17 -3.05 -4.58
CA VAL A 21 8.96 -2.52 -5.21
C VAL A 21 7.87 -2.41 -4.16
N LEU A 22 7.38 -1.20 -3.92
CA LEU A 22 6.32 -0.90 -2.98
C LEU A 22 5.28 0.04 -3.62
N SER A 23 4.10 0.12 -3.01
CA SER A 23 3.11 1.14 -3.38
C SER A 23 3.68 2.54 -3.17
N SER A 24 3.50 3.45 -4.13
CA SER A 24 3.91 4.86 -3.99
C SER A 24 3.36 5.49 -2.71
N MET A 25 2.10 5.18 -2.37
CA MET A 25 1.43 5.64 -1.15
C MET A 25 2.21 5.36 0.16
N VAL A 26 2.98 4.26 0.25
CA VAL A 26 3.64 3.88 1.51
C VAL A 26 5.06 4.44 1.67
N VAL A 27 5.59 5.07 0.61
CA VAL A 27 6.94 5.66 0.58
C VAL A 27 6.91 7.18 0.40
N GLU A 28 5.73 7.80 0.30
CA GLU A 28 5.58 9.22 0.02
C GLU A 28 6.32 10.10 1.04
N GLU A 29 6.07 9.90 2.33
CA GLU A 29 6.75 10.63 3.40
C GLU A 29 8.27 10.41 3.39
N ASP A 30 8.70 9.16 3.22
CA ASP A 30 10.13 8.82 3.18
C ASP A 30 10.87 9.49 2.00
N VAL A 31 10.18 9.70 0.88
CA VAL A 31 10.72 10.40 -0.28
C VAL A 31 10.74 11.91 -0.04
N ILE A 32 9.68 12.48 0.54
CA ILE A 32 9.63 13.90 0.93
C ILE A 32 10.76 14.23 1.91
N GLU A 33 11.03 13.33 2.86
CA GLU A 33 12.08 13.49 3.87
C GLU A 33 13.49 13.12 3.34
N GLY A 34 13.61 12.72 2.07
CA GLY A 34 14.88 12.38 1.43
C GLY A 34 15.52 11.08 1.92
N ARG A 35 14.78 10.23 2.65
CA ARG A 35 15.26 8.93 3.14
C ARG A 35 15.24 7.84 2.07
N LEU A 36 14.35 7.96 1.09
CA LEU A 36 14.20 7.03 -0.02
C LEU A 36 14.11 7.77 -1.35
N HIS A 37 14.46 7.08 -2.43
CA HIS A 37 14.34 7.60 -3.79
C HIS A 37 13.53 6.65 -4.66
N ILE A 38 12.64 7.21 -5.49
CA ILE A 38 11.83 6.43 -6.44
C ILE A 38 12.59 6.33 -7.75
N ILE A 39 12.80 5.10 -8.22
CA ILE A 39 13.31 4.82 -9.57
C ILE A 39 12.12 4.46 -10.46
N GLN A 40 11.91 5.22 -11.52
CA GLN A 40 10.89 4.88 -12.53
C GLN A 40 11.43 3.81 -13.47
N VAL A 41 10.65 2.75 -13.68
CA VAL A 41 10.93 1.66 -14.62
C VAL A 41 9.75 1.59 -15.60
N PRO A 42 9.84 2.26 -16.77
CA PRO A 42 8.71 2.39 -17.70
C PRO A 42 8.11 1.07 -18.18
N GLU A 43 8.92 0.01 -18.26
CA GLU A 43 8.53 -1.33 -18.67
C GLU A 43 7.75 -2.08 -17.59
N LEU A 44 7.76 -1.58 -16.35
CA LEU A 44 7.15 -2.24 -15.19
C LEU A 44 5.83 -1.57 -14.81
N MET A 45 4.73 -2.05 -15.40
CA MET A 45 3.38 -1.66 -15.01
C MET A 45 2.79 -2.66 -14.02
N ILE A 46 2.69 -2.25 -12.75
CA ILE A 46 2.07 -3.06 -11.69
C ILE A 46 0.76 -2.40 -11.29
N ALA A 47 -0.35 -3.08 -11.59
CA ALA A 47 -1.68 -2.70 -11.13
C ALA A 47 -2.14 -3.67 -10.03
N ARG A 48 -2.80 -3.14 -9.00
CA ARG A 48 -3.45 -3.94 -7.95
C ARG A 48 -4.83 -3.39 -7.64
N SER A 49 -5.78 -4.28 -7.39
CA SER A 49 -7.10 -3.93 -6.87
C SER A 49 -7.12 -4.05 -5.35
N ILE A 50 -7.73 -3.08 -4.68
CA ILE A 50 -8.03 -3.14 -3.25
C ILE A 50 -9.53 -3.43 -3.14
N ASN A 51 -9.87 -4.52 -2.46
CA ASN A 51 -11.25 -5.00 -2.33
C ASN A 51 -11.67 -4.99 -0.86
N VAL A 52 -12.97 -4.83 -0.61
CA VAL A 52 -13.55 -5.05 0.71
C VAL A 52 -14.14 -6.44 0.80
N ILE A 53 -13.86 -7.12 1.91
CA ILE A 53 -14.32 -8.48 2.18
C ILE A 53 -15.22 -8.45 3.42
N TYR A 54 -16.43 -9.00 3.30
CA TYR A 54 -17.36 -9.19 4.39
C TYR A 54 -18.15 -10.49 4.19
N LEU A 55 -18.76 -10.99 5.27
CA LEU A 55 -19.57 -12.21 5.22
C LEU A 55 -20.90 -11.93 4.54
N LYS A 56 -21.20 -12.66 3.45
CA LYS A 56 -22.38 -12.47 2.60
C LYS A 56 -23.70 -12.49 3.37
N ASP A 57 -23.80 -13.37 4.37
CA ASP A 57 -25.03 -13.62 5.11
C ASP A 57 -25.13 -12.79 6.40
N ILE A 58 -24.22 -11.82 6.59
CA ILE A 58 -24.23 -10.89 7.72
C ILE A 58 -24.61 -9.50 7.23
N ALA A 59 -25.68 -8.96 7.82
CA ALA A 59 -26.08 -7.58 7.60
C ALA A 59 -24.99 -6.63 8.12
N LEU A 60 -24.51 -5.74 7.26
CA LEU A 60 -23.59 -4.67 7.64
C LEU A 60 -24.30 -3.69 8.58
N SER A 61 -23.60 -3.24 9.62
CA SER A 61 -24.11 -2.20 10.51
C SER A 61 -24.26 -0.87 9.76
N VAL A 62 -25.11 0.03 10.27
CA VAL A 62 -25.28 1.37 9.68
C VAL A 62 -23.93 2.11 9.50
N PRO A 63 -23.01 2.09 10.48
CA PRO A 63 -21.66 2.66 10.27
C PRO A 63 -20.85 1.96 9.18
N ALA A 64 -20.95 0.63 9.04
CA ALA A 64 -20.22 -0.11 8.01
C ALA A 64 -20.73 0.21 6.60
N VAL A 65 -22.05 0.31 6.42
CA VAL A 65 -22.64 0.78 5.14
C VAL A 65 -22.23 2.22 4.86
N ALA A 66 -22.26 3.09 5.87
CA ALA A 66 -21.81 4.47 5.71
C ALA A 66 -20.33 4.55 5.30
N PHE A 67 -19.48 3.70 5.88
CA PHE A 67 -18.06 3.59 5.52
C PHE A 67 -17.86 3.18 4.06
N LEU A 68 -18.64 2.21 3.54
CA LEU A 68 -18.58 1.83 2.12
C LEU A 68 -19.03 2.95 1.18
N GLY A 69 -19.89 3.85 1.65
CA GLY A 69 -20.33 5.03 0.90
C GLY A 69 -19.29 6.16 0.84
N LEU A 70 -18.22 6.10 1.65
CA LEU A 70 -17.10 7.03 1.55
C LEU A 70 -16.30 6.65 0.29
N LYS A 71 -16.28 7.58 -0.68
CA LYS A 71 -15.85 7.34 -2.07
C LYS A 71 -14.59 6.47 -2.23
N ASN A 72 -14.64 5.66 -3.30
CA ASN A 72 -13.60 4.78 -3.88
C ASN A 72 -13.39 3.39 -3.26
N ILE A 73 -14.30 2.92 -2.43
CA ILE A 73 -14.31 1.53 -2.01
C ILE A 73 -15.34 0.77 -2.87
N SER A 74 -14.86 0.09 -3.92
CA SER A 74 -15.71 -0.77 -4.74
C SER A 74 -15.96 -2.09 -4.00
N VAL A 75 -17.23 -2.44 -3.84
CA VAL A 75 -17.70 -3.74 -3.34
C VAL A 75 -17.87 -4.70 -4.50
#